data_AF-A0A6J3HJ68-F1
#
_entry.id   AF-A0A6J3HJ68-F1
#
_cell.length_a   1.000
_cell.length_b   1.000
_cell.length_c   1.000
_cell.angle_alpha   90.00
_cell.angle_beta   90.00
_cell.angle_gamma   90.00
#
_symmetry.space_group_name_H-M   'P 1'
#
loop_
_entity.id
_entity.type
_entity.pdbx_description
1 polymer ?
#
loop_
_entity_poly.entity_id
_entity_poly.type
_entity_poly.pdbx_seq_one_letter_code
_entity_poly.pdbx_strand_id
1 'polypeptide(L)'
;KHPDASVNFSEFSKKCSERWKTMSAKEKGKFEDMAKADKARYEREMKTYIPPKGETKKKFKDPNAPKRPPSAFFLFCSEYRPKIKGEHPGLSIGDVAKKLGEMWNNTAADDKQPYEKKAAKLKEKYEKDIAAYRAKGKPDAAKKGVVKAEKSKKKKEEEEDEEDEEDEEEEEDEEDEDEEEDDDDE
;
A
#
# COMPACT_ATOMS: atom_id res chain seq x y z
N LYS A 1 2.89 47.79 16.98
CA LYS A 1 3.58 46.47 16.96
C LYS A 1 4.29 46.37 18.30
N HIS A 2 4.02 45.35 19.11
CA HIS A 2 4.52 45.24 20.50
C HIS A 2 5.58 44.13 20.56
N PRO A 3 6.83 44.41 20.18
CA PRO A 3 7.88 43.38 20.13
C PRO A 3 8.27 42.84 21.52
N ASP A 4 8.13 43.64 22.57
CA ASP A 4 8.49 43.26 23.95
C ASP A 4 7.31 42.71 24.77
N ALA A 5 6.12 42.59 24.16
CA ALA A 5 4.95 42.08 24.85
C ALA A 5 4.95 40.55 24.87
N SER A 6 5.12 39.96 26.06
CA SER A 6 4.91 38.53 26.27
C SER A 6 3.42 38.22 26.18
N VAL A 7 3.01 37.52 25.12
CA VAL A 7 1.64 37.06 24.92
C VAL A 7 1.49 35.61 25.39
N ASN A 8 0.57 35.36 26.31
CA ASN A 8 0.25 34.00 26.75
C ASN A 8 -0.54 33.28 25.65
N PHE A 9 -0.04 32.15 25.15
CA PHE A 9 -0.67 31.37 24.08
C PHE A 9 -2.11 30.95 24.39
N SER A 10 -2.38 30.53 25.64
CA SER A 10 -3.72 30.10 26.06
C SER A 10 -4.72 31.25 26.00
N GLU A 11 -4.31 32.44 26.46
CA GLU A 11 -5.15 33.64 26.42
C GLU A 11 -5.33 34.16 24.99
N PHE A 12 -4.28 34.12 24.18
CA PHE A 12 -4.31 34.54 22.79
C PHE A 12 -5.23 33.63 21.95
N SER A 13 -5.16 32.31 22.16
CA SER A 13 -6.03 31.33 21.49
C SER A 13 -7.51 31.58 21.81
N LYS A 14 -7.85 31.82 23.09
CA LYS A 14 -9.23 32.18 23.51
C LYS A 14 -9.70 33.47 22.82
N LYS A 15 -8.89 34.53 22.86
CA LYS A 15 -9.19 35.82 22.21
C LYS A 15 -9.37 35.68 20.69
N CYS A 16 -8.58 34.84 20.03
CA CYS A 16 -8.72 34.58 18.58
C CYS A 16 -10.03 33.85 18.25
N SER A 17 -10.44 32.88 19.06
CA SER A 17 -11.71 32.16 18.90
C SER A 17 -12.91 33.08 19.06
N GLU A 18 -12.92 33.92 20.10
CA GLU A 18 -13.98 34.91 20.34
C GLU A 18 -14.04 35.95 19.21
N ARG A 19 -12.88 36.49 18.81
CA ARG A 19 -12.78 37.43 17.70
C ARG A 19 -13.24 36.82 16.39
N TRP A 20 -12.91 35.56 16.11
CA TRP A 20 -13.42 34.86 14.93
C TRP A 20 -14.95 34.74 14.97
N LYS A 21 -15.55 34.41 16.11
CA LYS A 21 -17.02 34.32 16.22
C LYS A 21 -17.70 35.67 15.96
N THR A 22 -17.18 36.74 16.53
CA THR A 22 -17.76 38.09 16.45
C THR A 22 -17.43 38.85 15.16
N MET A 23 -16.44 38.40 14.38
CA MET A 23 -16.11 39.01 13.08
C MET A 23 -17.24 38.85 12.05
N SER A 24 -17.42 39.89 11.25
CA SER A 24 -18.39 39.92 10.17
C SER A 24 -17.99 39.00 9.01
N ALA A 25 -18.96 38.60 8.18
CA ALA A 25 -18.70 37.77 7.00
C ALA A 25 -17.70 38.43 6.03
N LYS A 26 -17.71 39.76 5.92
CA LYS A 26 -16.81 40.51 5.04
C LYS A 26 -15.36 40.47 5.53
N GLU A 27 -15.14 40.49 6.84
CA GLU A 27 -13.80 40.36 7.43
C GLU A 27 -13.28 38.92 7.35
N LYS A 28 -14.17 37.94 7.60
CA LYS A 28 -13.87 36.51 7.43
C LYS A 28 -13.51 36.15 5.99
N GLY A 29 -14.21 36.74 5.02
CA GLY A 29 -13.96 36.49 3.59
C GLY A 29 -12.50 36.68 3.18
N LYS A 30 -11.82 37.72 3.71
CA LYS A 30 -10.39 37.92 3.45
C LYS A 30 -9.51 36.77 3.94
N PHE A 31 -9.82 36.20 5.11
CA PHE A 31 -9.08 35.06 5.66
C PHE A 31 -9.43 33.75 4.94
N GLU A 32 -10.69 33.59 4.52
CA GLU A 32 -11.12 32.44 3.72
C GLU A 32 -10.45 32.41 2.35
N ASP A 33 -10.35 33.55 1.67
CA ASP A 33 -9.67 33.65 0.38
C ASP A 33 -8.16 33.39 0.52
N MET A 34 -7.54 33.89 1.59
CA MET A 34 -6.15 33.57 1.91
C MET A 34 -5.94 32.08 2.18
N ALA A 35 -6.88 31.43 2.91
CA ALA A 35 -6.83 30.00 3.17
C ALA A 35 -7.01 29.17 1.88
N LYS A 36 -7.89 29.59 0.96
CA LYS A 36 -8.03 28.94 -0.36
C LYS A 36 -6.75 29.05 -1.19
N ALA A 37 -6.12 30.22 -1.21
CA ALA A 37 -4.86 30.43 -1.93
C ALA A 37 -3.72 29.58 -1.34
N ASP A 38 -3.62 29.50 -0.01
CA ASP A 38 -2.63 28.68 0.69
C ASP A 38 -2.86 27.18 0.41
N LYS A 39 -4.11 26.73 0.44
CA LYS A 39 -4.49 25.36 0.07
C LYS A 39 -4.05 25.02 -1.36
N ALA A 40 -4.26 25.92 -2.31
CA ALA A 40 -3.83 25.70 -3.70
C ALA A 40 -2.30 25.66 -3.84
N ARG A 41 -1.56 26.46 -3.06
CA ARG A 41 -0.09 26.37 -2.98
C ARG A 41 0.33 25.00 -2.46
N TYR A 42 -0.24 24.56 -1.34
CA TYR A 42 0.05 23.27 -0.72
C TYR A 42 -0.24 22.09 -1.66
N GLU A 43 -1.37 22.10 -2.37
CA GLU A 43 -1.70 21.04 -3.34
C GLU A 43 -0.69 21.00 -4.51
N ARG A 44 -0.19 22.17 -4.95
CA ARG A 44 0.85 22.25 -5.99
C ARG A 44 2.18 21.68 -5.51
N GLU A 45 2.61 22.03 -4.31
CA GLU A 45 3.82 21.49 -3.66
C GLU A 45 3.69 19.97 -3.45
N MET A 46 2.52 19.51 -3.00
CA MET A 46 2.24 18.09 -2.80
C MET A 46 2.18 17.29 -4.10
N LYS A 47 1.83 17.90 -5.24
CA LYS A 47 1.89 17.23 -6.55
C LYS A 47 3.33 16.89 -6.97
N THR A 48 4.28 17.74 -6.59
CA THR A 48 5.71 17.51 -6.87
C THR A 48 6.40 16.69 -5.78
N TYR A 49 5.80 16.62 -4.58
CA TYR A 49 6.33 15.83 -3.48
C TYR A 49 6.06 14.33 -3.69
N ILE A 50 7.12 13.54 -3.75
CA ILE A 50 7.06 12.07 -3.72
C ILE A 50 7.38 11.67 -2.28
N PRO A 51 6.38 11.35 -1.44
CA PRO A 51 6.65 10.91 -0.09
C PRO A 51 7.52 9.65 -0.11
N PRO A 52 8.44 9.48 0.85
CA PRO A 52 9.12 8.21 1.04
C PRO A 52 8.06 7.12 1.20
N LYS A 53 8.34 5.93 0.66
CA LYS A 53 7.40 4.81 0.57
C LYS A 53 7.11 4.25 1.97
N GLY A 54 6.35 5.00 2.77
CA GLY A 54 5.87 4.56 4.07
C GLY A 54 4.89 3.41 3.88
N GLU A 55 4.94 2.46 4.80
CA GLU A 55 4.05 1.30 4.84
C GLU A 55 2.61 1.75 5.16
N THR A 56 1.92 2.24 4.14
CA THR A 56 0.50 2.54 4.26
C THR A 56 -0.26 1.22 4.39
N LYS A 57 -0.86 1.01 5.57
CA LYS A 57 -1.73 -0.15 5.85
C LYS A 57 -2.74 -0.28 4.72
N LYS A 58 -2.66 -1.39 3.97
CA LYS A 58 -3.53 -1.67 2.82
C LYS A 58 -4.98 -1.61 3.28
N LYS A 59 -5.76 -0.65 2.77
CA LYS A 59 -7.20 -0.56 3.06
C LYS A 59 -7.86 -1.90 2.71
N PHE A 60 -8.60 -2.47 3.67
CA PHE A 60 -9.36 -3.71 3.48
C PHE A 60 -10.32 -3.51 2.29
N LYS A 61 -10.26 -4.41 1.31
CA LYS A 61 -11.15 -4.34 0.15
C LYS A 61 -12.50 -4.91 0.54
N ASP A 62 -13.56 -4.14 0.34
CA ASP A 62 -14.92 -4.62 0.56
C ASP A 62 -15.24 -5.76 -0.44
N PRO A 63 -15.65 -6.95 0.01
CA PRO A 63 -16.00 -8.08 -0.86
C PRO A 63 -17.12 -7.80 -1.86
N ASN A 64 -18.04 -6.88 -1.54
CA ASN A 64 -19.18 -6.55 -2.38
C ASN A 64 -18.89 -5.41 -3.36
N ALA A 65 -17.70 -4.78 -3.27
CA ALA A 65 -17.33 -3.74 -4.21
C ALA A 65 -16.96 -4.33 -5.58
N PRO A 66 -17.39 -3.70 -6.69
CA PRO A 66 -16.85 -4.02 -8.00
C PRO A 66 -15.31 -4.09 -7.93
N LYS A 67 -14.74 -5.16 -8.50
CA LYS A 67 -13.29 -5.38 -8.53
C LYS A 67 -12.66 -4.48 -9.59
N ARG A 68 -11.55 -3.82 -9.24
CA ARG A 68 -10.85 -2.91 -10.15
C ARG A 68 -10.40 -3.66 -11.41
N PRO A 69 -10.58 -3.10 -12.62
CA PRO A 69 -10.17 -3.74 -13.85
C PRO A 69 -8.64 -3.80 -13.93
N PRO A 70 -8.10 -4.79 -14.67
CA PRO A 70 -6.66 -4.86 -14.93
C PRO A 70 -6.20 -3.63 -15.71
N SER A 71 -5.05 -3.08 -15.30
CA SER A 71 -4.36 -2.01 -16.05
C SER A 71 -3.79 -2.54 -17.36
N ALA A 72 -3.40 -1.65 -18.29
CA ALA A 72 -2.74 -1.98 -19.53
C ALA A 72 -1.52 -2.89 -19.33
N PHE A 73 -0.70 -2.59 -18.31
CA PHE A 73 0.43 -3.42 -17.90
C PHE A 73 0.02 -4.83 -17.46
N PHE A 74 -1.11 -4.98 -16.75
CA PHE A 74 -1.59 -6.30 -16.32
C PHE A 74 -2.16 -7.12 -17.48
N LEU A 75 -2.80 -6.47 -18.46
CA LEU A 75 -3.21 -7.13 -19.70
C LEU A 75 -1.99 -7.66 -20.45
N PHE A 76 -0.96 -6.83 -20.62
CA PHE A 76 0.32 -7.25 -21.19
C PHE A 76 0.96 -8.40 -20.41
N CYS A 77 1.07 -8.28 -19.08
CA CYS A 77 1.60 -9.35 -18.23
C CYS A 77 0.82 -10.66 -18.41
N SER A 78 -0.51 -10.61 -18.53
CA SER A 78 -1.32 -11.82 -18.68
C SER A 78 -1.01 -12.59 -19.97
N GLU A 79 -0.67 -11.88 -21.05
CA GLU A 79 -0.35 -12.47 -22.35
C GLU A 79 1.12 -12.93 -22.44
N TYR A 80 2.05 -12.25 -21.75
CA TYR A 80 3.49 -12.53 -21.85
C TYR A 80 4.04 -13.40 -20.71
N ARG A 81 3.39 -13.43 -19.54
CA ARG A 81 3.77 -14.33 -18.44
C ARG A 81 3.83 -15.81 -18.84
N PRO A 82 2.87 -16.39 -19.59
CA PRO A 82 2.99 -17.78 -20.03
C PRO A 82 4.14 -17.98 -21.03
N LYS A 83 4.46 -16.99 -21.87
CA LYS A 83 5.58 -17.06 -22.83
C LYS A 83 6.91 -17.14 -22.09
N ILE A 84 7.14 -16.22 -21.14
CA ILE A 84 8.38 -16.20 -20.34
C ILE A 84 8.48 -17.44 -19.45
N LYS A 85 7.36 -17.92 -18.88
CA LYS A 85 7.36 -19.17 -18.12
C LYS A 85 7.67 -20.39 -19.00
N GLY A 86 7.25 -20.38 -20.26
CA GLY A 86 7.60 -21.43 -21.22
C GLY A 86 9.09 -21.40 -21.60
N GLU A 87 9.65 -20.22 -21.83
CA GLU A 87 11.08 -20.04 -22.12
C GLU A 87 11.96 -20.31 -20.90
N HIS A 88 11.46 -20.01 -19.70
CA HIS A 88 12.19 -20.14 -18.44
C HIS A 88 11.30 -20.77 -17.36
N PRO A 89 11.09 -22.11 -17.40
CA PRO A 89 10.20 -22.79 -16.48
C PRO A 89 10.68 -22.80 -15.01
N GLY A 90 11.96 -22.51 -14.76
CA GLY A 90 12.56 -22.42 -13.42
C GLY A 90 12.54 -21.02 -12.79
N LEU A 91 12.11 -19.97 -13.51
CA LEU A 91 12.05 -18.63 -12.92
C LEU A 91 10.89 -18.49 -11.94
N SER A 92 11.17 -17.91 -10.77
CA SER A 92 10.13 -17.55 -9.82
C SER A 92 9.14 -16.56 -10.43
N ILE A 93 7.89 -16.61 -9.96
CA ILE A 93 6.83 -15.69 -10.35
C ILE A 93 7.27 -14.23 -10.17
N GLY A 94 8.08 -13.96 -9.13
CA GLY A 94 8.63 -12.63 -8.86
C GLY A 94 9.59 -12.16 -9.96
N ASP A 95 10.49 -13.02 -10.43
CA ASP A 95 11.49 -12.65 -11.43
C ASP A 95 10.87 -12.52 -12.83
N VAL A 96 9.87 -13.35 -13.15
CA VAL A 96 9.07 -13.16 -14.35
C VAL A 96 8.36 -11.80 -14.33
N ALA A 97 7.85 -11.37 -13.17
CA ALA A 97 7.20 -10.06 -13.05
C ALA A 97 8.19 -8.89 -13.21
N LYS A 98 9.43 -9.02 -12.70
CA LYS A 98 10.49 -8.01 -12.93
C LYS A 98 10.82 -7.89 -14.42
N LYS A 99 11.06 -9.02 -15.10
CA LYS A 99 11.35 -9.06 -16.55
C LYS A 99 10.22 -8.47 -17.40
N LEU A 100 8.95 -8.74 -17.03
CA LEU A 100 7.79 -8.12 -17.68
C LEU A 100 7.71 -6.61 -17.45
N GLY A 101 8.07 -6.14 -16.26
CA GLY A 101 8.14 -4.71 -15.94
C GLY A 101 9.15 -3.97 -16.81
N GLU A 102 10.34 -4.55 -16.97
CA GLU A 102 11.39 -4.01 -17.84
C GLU A 102 10.97 -4.02 -19.31
N MET A 103 10.43 -5.14 -19.81
CA MET A 103 9.89 -5.23 -21.16
C MET A 103 8.81 -4.19 -21.41
N TRP A 104 7.88 -4.01 -20.46
CA TRP A 104 6.86 -2.98 -20.59
C TRP A 104 7.46 -1.59 -20.66
N ASN A 105 8.44 -1.24 -19.81
CA ASN A 105 9.07 0.08 -19.89
C ASN A 105 9.77 0.30 -21.25
N ASN A 106 10.41 -0.73 -21.80
CA ASN A 106 11.10 -0.69 -23.08
C ASN A 106 10.17 -0.81 -24.31
N THR A 107 8.92 -1.26 -24.15
CA THR A 107 7.95 -1.38 -25.24
C THR A 107 7.53 0.01 -25.74
N ALA A 108 7.39 0.17 -27.07
CA ALA A 108 6.99 1.44 -27.68
C ALA A 108 5.57 1.86 -27.27
N ALA A 109 5.30 3.16 -27.31
CA ALA A 109 3.96 3.70 -27.00
C ALA A 109 2.89 3.16 -27.97
N ASP A 110 3.25 2.88 -29.22
CA ASP A 110 2.36 2.33 -30.23
C ASP A 110 1.93 0.89 -29.93
N ASP A 111 2.83 0.07 -29.37
CA ASP A 111 2.51 -1.29 -28.94
C ASP A 111 1.73 -1.30 -27.62
N LYS A 112 1.93 -0.27 -26.77
CA LYS A 112 1.17 -0.07 -25.53
C LYS A 112 -0.26 0.43 -25.79
N GLN A 113 -0.46 1.24 -26.84
CA GLN A 113 -1.75 1.83 -27.22
C GLN A 113 -2.93 0.84 -27.24
N PRO A 114 -2.86 -0.35 -27.87
CA PRO A 114 -3.98 -1.29 -27.85
C PRO A 114 -4.31 -1.76 -26.43
N TYR A 115 -3.31 -1.99 -25.57
CA TYR A 115 -3.53 -2.38 -24.17
C TYR A 115 -4.11 -1.23 -23.34
N GLU A 116 -3.64 0.00 -23.56
CA GLU A 116 -4.20 1.19 -22.92
C GLU A 116 -5.66 1.44 -23.35
N LYS A 117 -5.97 1.29 -24.63
CA LYS A 117 -7.35 1.38 -25.15
C LYS A 117 -8.26 0.30 -24.56
N LYS A 118 -7.78 -0.96 -24.48
CA LYS A 118 -8.52 -2.06 -23.82
C LYS A 118 -8.74 -1.75 -22.33
N ALA A 119 -7.71 -1.31 -21.62
CA ALA A 119 -7.80 -0.96 -20.20
C ALA A 119 -8.72 0.24 -19.96
N ALA A 120 -8.70 1.26 -20.82
CA ALA A 120 -9.58 2.42 -20.74
C ALA A 120 -11.06 2.03 -20.88
N LYS A 121 -11.39 1.16 -21.85
CA LYS A 121 -12.75 0.62 -22.00
C LYS A 121 -13.23 -0.15 -20.76
N LEU A 122 -12.36 -0.99 -20.18
CA LEU A 122 -12.66 -1.72 -18.94
C LEU A 122 -12.81 -0.77 -17.74
N LYS A 123 -11.99 0.29 -17.68
CA LYS A 123 -12.07 1.35 -16.67
C LYS A 123 -13.39 2.09 -16.75
N GLU A 124 -13.85 2.45 -17.93
CA GLU A 124 -15.14 3.13 -18.12
C GLU A 124 -16.31 2.25 -17.64
N LYS A 125 -16.30 0.95 -17.97
CA LYS A 125 -17.30 0.00 -17.46
C LYS A 125 -17.27 -0.07 -15.93
N TYR A 126 -16.08 -0.19 -15.36
CA TYR A 126 -15.90 -0.20 -13.91
C TYR A 126 -16.39 1.09 -13.23
N GLU A 127 -16.14 2.24 -13.84
CA GLU A 127 -16.59 3.54 -13.33
C GLU A 127 -18.13 3.62 -13.29
N LYS A 128 -18.81 3.03 -14.28
CA LYS A 128 -20.28 2.88 -14.26
C LYS A 128 -20.73 1.93 -13.14
N ASP A 129 -20.10 0.77 -13.02
CA ASP A 129 -20.45 -0.24 -12.01
C ASP A 129 -20.22 0.26 -10.59
N ILE A 130 -19.10 0.94 -10.33
CA ILE A 130 -18.80 1.53 -9.02
C ILE A 130 -19.69 2.71 -8.71
N ALA A 131 -20.09 3.51 -9.71
CA ALA A 131 -21.05 4.59 -9.53
C ALA A 131 -22.42 4.03 -9.15
N ALA A 132 -22.90 3.00 -9.85
CA ALA A 132 -24.15 2.31 -9.51
C ALA A 132 -24.10 1.66 -8.12
N TYR A 133 -22.97 1.08 -7.74
CA TYR A 133 -22.78 0.46 -6.44
C TYR A 133 -22.68 1.50 -5.29
N ARG A 134 -22.05 2.65 -5.53
CA ARG A 134 -22.07 3.78 -4.59
C ARG A 134 -23.47 4.37 -4.45
N ALA A 135 -24.20 4.50 -5.56
CA ALA A 135 -25.58 5.02 -5.57
C ALA A 135 -26.58 4.08 -4.90
N LYS A 136 -26.35 2.75 -4.94
CA LYS A 136 -27.18 1.75 -4.25
C LYS A 136 -26.99 1.70 -2.73
N GLY A 137 -26.08 2.53 -2.17
CA GLY A 137 -25.87 2.65 -0.73
C GLY A 137 -25.18 1.43 -0.13
N LYS A 138 -24.00 1.61 0.46
CA LYS A 138 -23.48 0.59 1.38
C LYS A 138 -24.06 0.84 2.76
N PRO A 139 -24.55 -0.18 3.48
CA PRO A 139 -24.56 -0.14 4.92
C PRO A 139 -23.10 -0.07 5.39
N ASP A 140 -22.84 0.87 6.28
CA ASP A 140 -21.58 1.16 6.92
C ASP A 140 -20.83 -0.12 7.35
N ALA A 141 -19.75 -0.46 6.64
CA ALA A 141 -18.82 -1.54 7.00
C ALA A 141 -17.99 -1.21 8.26
N ALA A 142 -18.35 -0.17 9.02
CA ALA A 142 -17.70 0.24 10.25
C ALA A 142 -18.02 -0.67 11.46
N LYS A 143 -19.10 -1.49 11.42
CA LYS A 143 -19.57 -2.21 12.62
C LYS A 143 -19.14 -3.67 12.79
N LYS A 144 -18.51 -4.33 11.80
CA LYS A 144 -18.11 -5.75 11.91
C LYS A 144 -16.61 -6.00 12.15
N GLY A 145 -15.81 -4.95 12.36
CA GLY A 145 -14.37 -5.05 12.64
C GLY A 145 -14.02 -5.53 14.06
N VAL A 146 -14.93 -5.42 15.02
CA VAL A 146 -14.65 -5.73 16.44
C VAL A 146 -14.69 -7.24 16.71
N VAL A 147 -15.63 -7.98 16.11
CA VAL A 147 -15.86 -9.39 16.48
C VAL A 147 -14.88 -10.40 15.87
N LYS A 148 -14.13 -10.07 14.81
CA LYS A 148 -13.13 -11.00 14.23
C LYS A 148 -11.72 -10.84 14.80
N ALA A 149 -11.42 -9.71 15.44
CA ALA A 149 -10.12 -9.47 16.07
C ALA A 149 -9.88 -10.37 17.30
N GLU A 150 -10.95 -10.79 17.98
CA GLU A 150 -10.86 -11.66 19.16
C GLU A 150 -10.56 -13.12 18.79
N LYS A 151 -11.12 -13.63 17.67
CA LYS A 151 -10.93 -15.03 17.27
C LYS A 151 -9.55 -15.31 16.65
N SER A 152 -8.87 -14.29 16.13
CA SER A 152 -7.55 -14.43 15.50
C SER A 152 -6.39 -14.33 16.49
N LYS A 153 -6.59 -13.79 17.70
CA LYS A 153 -5.56 -13.83 18.75
C LYS A 153 -5.42 -15.21 19.38
N LYS A 154 -6.53 -15.94 19.56
CA LYS A 154 -6.48 -17.28 20.18
C LYS A 154 -5.87 -18.38 19.29
N LYS A 155 -5.79 -18.20 17.96
CA LYS A 155 -5.12 -19.18 17.07
C LYS A 155 -3.61 -18.92 16.87
N LYS A 156 -3.08 -17.81 17.39
CA LYS A 156 -1.63 -17.51 17.28
C LYS A 156 -0.85 -17.96 18.52
N GLU A 157 -1.51 -18.14 19.66
CA GLU A 157 -0.86 -18.61 20.89
C GLU A 157 -0.75 -20.15 20.99
N GLU A 158 -1.42 -20.93 20.13
CA GLU A 158 -1.33 -22.41 20.13
C GLU A 158 -0.40 -22.99 19.06
N GLU A 159 0.19 -22.19 18.16
CA GLU A 159 1.15 -22.66 17.13
C GLU A 159 2.59 -22.13 17.36
N GLU A 160 2.87 -21.53 18.52
CA GLU A 160 4.21 -21.01 18.88
C GLU A 160 4.87 -21.85 19.99
N ASP A 161 4.31 -23.02 20.32
CA ASP A 161 4.74 -23.96 21.40
C ASP A 161 5.04 -25.38 20.85
N GLU A 162 5.10 -25.58 19.53
CA GLU A 162 5.43 -26.88 18.89
C GLU A 162 6.62 -26.80 17.89
N GLU A 163 7.22 -25.63 17.64
CA GLU A 163 8.34 -25.46 16.69
C GLU A 163 9.71 -25.20 17.36
N ASP A 164 9.83 -25.31 18.70
CA ASP A 164 11.07 -25.03 19.47
C ASP A 164 11.69 -26.29 20.12
N GLU A 165 11.32 -27.50 19.67
CA GLU A 165 11.95 -28.77 20.12
C GLU A 165 12.55 -29.63 18.97
N GLU A 166 12.50 -29.20 17.70
CA GLU A 166 13.02 -30.00 16.56
C GLU A 166 14.34 -29.46 15.94
N ASP A 167 14.93 -28.38 16.45
CA ASP A 167 16.16 -27.73 15.87
C ASP A 167 17.38 -27.81 16.81
N GLU A 168 17.45 -28.81 17.71
CA GLU A 168 18.63 -29.10 18.54
C GLU A 168 19.17 -30.54 18.41
N GLU A 169 18.58 -31.42 17.58
CA GLU A 169 19.03 -32.83 17.44
C GLU A 169 19.79 -33.18 16.13
N GLU A 170 20.06 -32.23 15.22
CA GLU A 170 20.79 -32.52 13.95
C GLU A 170 22.28 -32.08 13.92
N GLU A 171 22.84 -31.55 15.01
CA GLU A 171 24.23 -31.02 15.04
C GLU A 171 25.22 -31.86 15.89
N GLU A 172 24.95 -33.14 16.16
CA GLU A 172 25.87 -34.03 16.90
C GLU A 172 26.39 -35.26 16.12
N ASP A 173 26.13 -35.41 14.80
CA ASP A 173 26.41 -36.67 14.06
C ASP A 173 27.50 -36.56 12.96
N GLU A 174 28.43 -35.60 13.02
CA GLU A 174 29.55 -35.49 12.05
C GLU A 174 30.98 -35.45 12.67
N GLU A 175 31.18 -35.88 13.92
CA GLU A 175 32.52 -35.94 14.54
C GLU A 175 32.83 -37.27 15.25
N ASP A 176 32.70 -38.43 14.59
CA ASP A 176 33.39 -39.67 15.06
C ASP A 176 33.43 -40.76 13.97
N GLU A 177 34.41 -40.72 13.05
CA GLU A 177 34.89 -41.90 12.28
C GLU A 177 36.04 -41.48 11.34
N ASP A 178 37.28 -41.33 11.85
CA ASP A 178 38.53 -41.66 11.12
C ASP A 178 39.77 -41.38 12.01
N GLU A 179 40.00 -42.26 13.00
CA GLU A 179 41.30 -42.41 13.64
C GLU A 179 41.61 -43.90 13.74
N GLU A 180 42.28 -44.48 12.74
CA GLU A 180 43.15 -45.65 12.89
C GLU A 180 44.20 -45.65 11.75
N GLU A 181 45.30 -44.90 11.95
CA GLU A 181 46.57 -45.13 11.25
C GLU A 181 47.23 -46.40 11.80
N ASP A 182 47.51 -47.33 10.88
CA ASP A 182 48.69 -48.20 10.78
C ASP A 182 49.41 -48.66 12.07
N ASP A 183 49.29 -49.96 12.38
CA ASP A 183 50.35 -50.74 13.04
C ASP A 183 50.39 -52.19 12.46
N ASP A 184 51.62 -52.69 12.26
CA ASP A 184 52.08 -54.04 11.84
C ASP A 184 51.94 -54.44 10.34
N ASP A 185 52.94 -54.91 9.59
CA ASP A 185 54.27 -55.50 9.87
C ASP A 185 55.06 -55.61 8.53
N GLU A 186 56.40 -55.42 8.58
CA GLU A 186 57.49 -56.21 7.94
C GLU A 186 58.80 -55.42 7.72
#